data_AF-A0A372R5Q8-F1
#
_entry.id   AF-A0A372R5Q8-F1
#
_cell.length_a   1.000
_cell.length_b   1.000
_cell.length_c   1.000
_cell.angle_alpha   90.00
_cell.angle_beta   90.00
_cell.angle_gamma   90.00
#
_symmetry.space_group_name_H-M   'P 1'
#
loop_
_entity.id
_entity.type
_entity.pdbx_description
1 polymer ?
#
loop_
_entity_poly.entity_id
_entity_poly.type
_entity_poly.pdbx_seq_one_letter_code
_entity_poly.pdbx_strand_id
1 'polypeptide(L)'
;MSYAKKGSLRKCLSDITKLKWQDKLQLLKKIVLGLKVIHESNLTHGLCKPISDLQDSDNDDNEIYGVLPYMAPEILRRNSYTSASDIYSFSMIMWEFTSGIPPFKYEAHDHDLILSICEGTNYNNA
;
A
#
# COMPACT_ATOMS: atom_id res chain seq x y z
N MET A 1 18.33 -11.80 8.57
CA MET A 1 16.99 -11.69 7.95
C MET A 1 16.81 -12.83 6.95
N SER A 2 15.65 -13.49 6.95
CA SER A 2 15.29 -14.47 5.93
C SER A 2 14.56 -13.78 4.78
N TYR A 3 14.90 -14.14 3.54
CA TYR A 3 14.22 -13.62 2.35
C TYR A 3 13.08 -14.54 1.93
N ALA A 4 12.00 -13.95 1.41
CA ALA A 4 10.90 -14.72 0.84
C ALA A 4 11.38 -15.47 -0.42
N LYS A 5 11.19 -16.80 -0.44
CA LYS A 5 11.62 -17.66 -1.56
C LYS A 5 11.03 -17.27 -2.93
N LYS A 6 9.87 -16.60 -2.93
CA LYS A 6 9.16 -16.18 -4.16
C LYS A 6 9.48 -14.75 -4.63
N GLY A 7 10.42 -14.06 -3.98
CA GLY A 7 10.78 -12.68 -4.34
C GLY A 7 9.78 -11.65 -3.84
N SER A 8 9.57 -10.58 -4.62
CA SER A 8 8.73 -9.44 -4.21
C SER A 8 7.23 -9.79 -4.16
N LEU A 9 6.48 -9.01 -3.39
CA LEU A 9 5.01 -9.10 -3.34
C LEU A 9 4.39 -9.02 -4.74
N ARG A 10 4.94 -8.17 -5.62
CA ARG A 10 4.48 -8.02 -7.01
C ARG A 10 4.57 -9.30 -7.83
N LYS A 11 5.62 -10.08 -7.64
CA LYS A 11 5.76 -11.38 -8.31
C LYS A 11 4.74 -12.38 -7.77
N CYS A 12 4.54 -12.39 -6.46
CA CYS A 12 3.52 -13.21 -5.80
C CYS A 12 2.08 -12.83 -6.20
N LEU A 13 1.80 -11.55 -6.50
CA LEU A 13 0.47 -11.07 -6.87
C LEU A 13 -0.11 -11.81 -8.08
N SER A 14 0.72 -12.11 -9.10
CA SER A 14 0.30 -12.88 -10.28
C SER A 14 -0.14 -14.32 -9.98
N ASP A 15 0.41 -14.92 -8.91
CA ASP A 15 -0.02 -16.22 -8.40
C ASP A 15 -1.27 -16.07 -7.50
N ILE A 16 -1.32 -14.99 -6.72
CA ILE A 16 -2.39 -14.72 -5.76
C ILE A 16 -3.73 -14.47 -6.45
N THR A 17 -3.74 -13.80 -7.60
CA THR A 17 -4.98 -13.58 -8.37
C THR A 17 -5.65 -14.88 -8.80
N LYS A 18 -4.87 -15.95 -8.99
CA LYS A 18 -5.32 -17.30 -9.37
C LYS A 18 -5.77 -18.15 -8.17
N LEU A 19 -5.56 -17.69 -6.94
CA LEU A 19 -6.00 -18.42 -5.75
C LEU A 19 -7.52 -18.43 -5.63
N LYS A 20 -8.05 -19.48 -4.98
CA LYS A 20 -9.47 -19.52 -4.62
C LYS A 20 -9.78 -18.41 -3.62
N TRP A 21 -11.01 -17.91 -3.66
CA TRP A 21 -11.47 -16.86 -2.75
C TRP A 21 -11.23 -17.20 -1.27
N GLN A 22 -11.42 -18.47 -0.88
CA GLN A 22 -11.14 -18.92 0.48
C GLN A 22 -9.67 -18.71 0.86
N ASP A 23 -8.73 -19.04 -0.02
CA ASP A 23 -7.29 -18.87 0.24
C ASP A 23 -6.91 -17.39 0.31
N LYS A 24 -7.51 -16.55 -0.56
CA LYS A 24 -7.34 -15.08 -0.51
C LYS A 24 -7.78 -14.52 0.84
N LEU A 25 -8.96 -14.92 1.32
CA LEU A 25 -9.49 -14.49 2.61
C LEU A 25 -8.63 -14.96 3.77
N GLN A 26 -8.10 -16.20 3.72
CA GLN A 26 -7.17 -16.69 4.74
C GLN A 26 -5.86 -15.89 4.76
N LEU A 27 -5.34 -15.51 3.58
CA LEU A 27 -4.14 -14.69 3.49
C LEU A 27 -4.39 -13.27 4.03
N LEU A 28 -5.48 -12.62 3.64
CA LEU A 28 -5.87 -11.30 4.15
C LEU A 28 -6.08 -11.33 5.67
N LYS A 29 -6.75 -12.37 6.19
CA LYS A 29 -6.93 -12.54 7.64
C LYS A 29 -5.60 -12.64 8.38
N LYS A 30 -4.61 -13.36 7.84
CA LYS A 30 -3.27 -13.44 8.43
C LYS A 30 -2.58 -12.08 8.48
N ILE A 31 -2.70 -11.28 7.42
CA ILE A 31 -2.13 -9.92 7.36
C ILE A 31 -2.79 -9.03 8.43
N VAL A 32 -4.12 -9.03 8.52
CA VAL A 32 -4.86 -8.23 9.52
C VAL A 32 -4.49 -8.63 10.94
N LEU A 33 -4.36 -9.93 11.22
CA LEU A 33 -3.93 -10.41 12.54
C LEU A 33 -2.51 -9.94 12.88
N GLY A 34 -1.58 -9.95 11.92
CA GLY A 34 -0.24 -9.40 12.10
C GLY A 34 -0.25 -7.90 12.38
N LEU A 35 -1.03 -7.12 11.61
CA LEU A 35 -1.19 -5.69 11.84
C LEU A 35 -1.78 -5.39 13.23
N LYS A 36 -2.79 -6.15 13.64
CA LYS A 36 -3.38 -6.03 14.98
C LYS A 36 -2.33 -6.17 16.09
N VAL A 37 -1.47 -7.19 16.01
CA VAL A 37 -0.41 -7.41 17.01
C VAL A 37 0.58 -6.23 17.06
N ILE A 38 0.93 -5.67 15.91
CA ILE A 38 1.84 -4.52 15.81
C ILE A 38 1.19 -3.27 16.42
N HIS A 39 -0.08 -3.02 16.09
CA HIS A 39 -0.83 -1.87 16.62
C HIS A 39 -1.09 -1.98 18.12
N GLU A 40 -1.38 -3.19 18.64
CA GLU A 40 -1.49 -3.45 20.08
C GLU A 40 -0.17 -3.20 20.84
N SER A 41 0.97 -3.26 20.14
CA SER A 41 2.29 -2.92 20.68
C SER A 41 2.62 -1.42 20.58
N ASN A 42 1.64 -0.57 20.21
CA ASN A 42 1.80 0.85 19.91
C ASN A 42 2.85 1.14 18.82
N LEU A 43 3.06 0.20 17.90
CA LEU A 43 3.94 0.35 16.74
C LEU A 43 3.09 0.53 15.47
N THR A 44 3.67 1.20 14.48
CA THR A 44 3.13 1.28 13.11
C THR A 44 4.04 0.48 12.19
N HIS A 45 3.47 -0.37 11.34
CA HIS A 45 4.26 -1.17 10.41
C HIS A 45 4.89 -0.28 9.33
N GLY A 46 4.14 0.68 8.79
CA GLY A 46 4.57 1.47 7.64
C GLY A 46 4.60 0.62 6.37
N LEU A 47 3.51 -0.11 6.08
CA LEU A 47 3.42 -1.07 4.99
C LEU A 47 3.86 -0.52 3.62
N CYS A 48 3.58 0.76 3.37
CA CYS A 48 3.86 1.43 2.11
C CYS A 48 4.70 2.68 2.35
N LYS A 49 5.85 2.50 3.02
CA LYS A 49 6.88 3.55 3.15
C LYS A 49 7.50 3.88 1.79
N PRO A 50 7.65 5.18 1.46
CA PRO A 50 8.34 5.55 0.24
C PRO A 50 9.81 5.13 0.33
N ILE A 51 10.39 4.83 -0.81
CA ILE A 51 11.81 4.46 -0.90
C ILE A 51 12.71 5.67 -0.56
N SER A 52 12.22 6.90 -0.72
CA SER A 52 12.93 8.12 -0.35
C SER A 52 13.28 8.19 1.14
N ASP A 53 12.47 7.60 2.03
CA ASP A 53 12.76 7.52 3.46
C ASP A 53 13.92 6.54 3.79
N LEU A 54 14.44 5.82 2.79
CA LEU A 54 15.52 4.83 2.93
C LEU A 54 16.84 5.29 2.30
N GLN A 55 16.89 6.46 1.66
CA GLN A 55 18.10 7.01 1.03
C GLN A 55 18.54 8.31 1.72
N ASP A 56 19.62 8.23 2.49
CA ASP A 56 20.48 9.38 2.77
C ASP A 56 21.26 9.70 1.47
N SER A 57 20.80 10.62 0.61
CA SER A 57 21.66 11.43 -0.29
C SER A 57 20.90 12.31 -1.28
N ASP A 58 21.11 13.62 -1.12
CA ASP A 58 21.53 14.61 -2.14
C ASP A 58 20.76 14.84 -3.46
N ASN A 59 19.59 14.24 -3.69
CA ASN A 59 18.73 14.64 -4.81
C ASN A 59 17.40 15.22 -4.30
N ASP A 60 17.17 16.50 -4.62
CA ASP A 60 16.00 17.32 -4.24
C ASP A 60 14.69 16.88 -4.95
N ASP A 61 14.73 15.76 -5.65
CA ASP A 61 13.58 15.16 -6.31
C ASP A 61 12.85 14.26 -5.31
N ASN A 62 12.02 14.91 -4.49
CA ASN A 62 11.10 14.34 -3.49
C ASN A 62 10.00 13.45 -4.11
N GLU A 63 10.33 12.63 -5.08
CA GLU A 63 9.37 11.93 -5.90
C GLU A 63 9.07 10.54 -5.31
N ILE A 64 7.84 10.39 -4.81
CA ILE A 64 7.31 9.15 -4.25
C ILE A 64 6.94 8.22 -5.42
N TYR A 65 7.87 7.36 -5.82
CA TYR A 65 7.65 6.41 -6.90
C TYR A 65 7.21 5.02 -6.41
N GLY A 66 6.21 4.44 -7.08
CA GLY A 66 5.90 3.01 -7.05
C GLY A 66 4.99 2.48 -5.93
N VAL A 67 4.75 3.25 -4.86
CA VAL A 67 3.85 2.87 -3.75
C VAL A 67 2.69 3.85 -3.53
N LEU A 68 2.65 4.95 -4.28
CA LEU A 68 1.69 6.05 -4.15
C LEU A 68 0.22 5.57 -4.09
N PRO A 69 -0.25 4.62 -4.94
CA PRO A 69 -1.61 4.09 -4.86
C PRO A 69 -2.01 3.45 -3.53
N TYR A 70 -1.04 3.07 -2.70
CA TYR A 70 -1.25 2.37 -1.43
C TYR A 70 -1.03 3.29 -0.22
N MET A 71 -0.66 4.56 -0.44
CA MET A 71 -0.35 5.50 0.63
C MET A 71 -1.59 6.25 1.09
N ALA A 72 -1.76 6.33 2.41
CA ALA A 72 -2.83 7.09 3.02
C ALA A 72 -2.64 8.60 2.78
N PRO A 73 -3.73 9.38 2.71
CA PRO A 73 -3.66 10.82 2.44
C PRO A 73 -2.80 11.59 3.46
N GLU A 74 -2.80 11.18 4.72
CA GLU A 74 -1.94 11.78 5.74
C GLU A 74 -0.44 11.57 5.44
N ILE A 75 -0.07 10.43 4.86
CA ILE A 75 1.31 10.11 4.47
C ILE A 75 1.73 10.92 3.25
N LEU A 76 0.84 11.04 2.26
CA LEU A 76 1.08 11.86 1.08
C LEU A 76 1.27 13.35 1.44
N ARG A 77 0.62 13.80 2.53
CA ARG A 77 0.82 15.13 3.14
C ARG A 77 2.07 15.23 4.04
N ARG A 78 2.94 14.21 4.05
CA ARG A 78 4.15 14.11 4.88
C ARG A 78 3.90 14.15 6.40
N ASN A 79 2.71 13.75 6.84
CA ASN A 79 2.49 13.52 8.27
C ASN A 79 3.07 12.17 8.70
N SER A 80 3.19 12.00 10.01
CA SER A 80 3.67 10.75 10.61
C SER A 80 2.78 9.56 10.25
N TYR A 81 3.42 8.39 10.13
CA TYR A 81 2.70 7.12 10.06
C TYR A 81 1.84 6.89 11.28
N THR A 82 0.62 6.41 11.03
CA THR A 82 -0.37 6.07 12.05
C THR A 82 -0.89 4.67 11.81
N SER A 83 -1.56 4.10 12.81
CA SER A 83 -2.31 2.85 12.61
C SER A 83 -3.34 2.98 11.48
N ALA A 84 -3.97 4.15 11.32
CA ALA A 84 -4.91 4.42 10.22
C ALA A 84 -4.23 4.32 8.85
N SER A 85 -2.99 4.79 8.72
CA SER A 85 -2.25 4.68 7.47
C SER A 85 -1.93 3.24 7.06
N ASP A 86 -1.65 2.35 8.04
CA ASP A 86 -1.51 0.91 7.78
C ASP A 86 -2.85 0.29 7.33
N ILE A 87 -3.98 0.72 7.91
CA ILE A 87 -5.31 0.23 7.52
C ILE A 87 -5.67 0.69 6.10
N TYR A 88 -5.36 1.93 5.72
CA TYR A 88 -5.54 2.41 4.35
C TYR A 88 -4.72 1.56 3.37
N SER A 89 -3.43 1.38 3.66
CA SER A 89 -2.52 0.58 2.84
C SER A 89 -3.01 -0.86 2.68
N PHE A 90 -3.47 -1.47 3.78
CA PHE A 90 -4.08 -2.79 3.78
C PHE A 90 -5.35 -2.84 2.90
N SER A 91 -6.17 -1.79 2.92
CA SER A 91 -7.38 -1.71 2.09
C SER A 91 -7.04 -1.70 0.59
N MET A 92 -5.96 -1.03 0.19
CA MET A 92 -5.48 -1.01 -1.20
C MET A 92 -4.91 -2.37 -1.63
N ILE A 93 -4.22 -3.07 -0.73
CA ILE A 93 -3.78 -4.46 -0.96
C ILE A 93 -4.99 -5.39 -1.10
N MET A 94 -6.00 -5.24 -0.25
CA MET A 94 -7.23 -6.01 -0.31
C MET A 94 -7.96 -5.77 -1.64
N TRP A 95 -8.09 -4.52 -2.06
CA TRP A 95 -8.67 -4.15 -3.36
C TRP A 95 -7.96 -4.83 -4.53
N GLU A 96 -6.62 -4.82 -4.53
CA GLU A 96 -5.85 -5.47 -5.59
C GLU A 96 -6.03 -7.00 -5.57
N PHE A 97 -6.11 -7.62 -4.39
CA PHE A 97 -6.33 -9.07 -4.27
C PHE A 97 -7.69 -9.51 -4.82
N THR A 98 -8.72 -8.69 -4.59
CA THR A 98 -10.10 -8.99 -4.99
C THR A 98 -10.34 -8.67 -6.46
N SER A 99 -9.85 -7.52 -6.94
CA SER A 99 -10.02 -7.08 -8.34
C SER A 99 -9.02 -7.71 -9.30
N GLY A 100 -7.82 -8.09 -8.81
CA GLY A 100 -6.68 -8.46 -9.65
C GLY A 100 -6.07 -7.28 -10.41
N ILE A 101 -6.49 -6.05 -10.09
CA ILE A 101 -6.09 -4.81 -10.75
C ILE A 101 -5.40 -3.93 -9.70
N PRO A 102 -4.19 -3.41 -10.00
CA PRO A 102 -3.53 -2.45 -9.12
C PRO A 102 -4.43 -1.22 -8.88
N PRO A 103 -4.43 -0.64 -7.66
CA PRO A 103 -5.15 0.60 -7.43
C PRO A 103 -4.63 1.70 -8.36
N PHE A 104 -5.53 2.49 -8.93
CA PHE A 104 -5.21 3.55 -9.89
C PHE A 104 -4.35 3.09 -11.09
N LYS A 105 -4.60 1.87 -11.61
CA LYS A 105 -3.85 1.31 -12.76
C LYS A 105 -3.84 2.21 -13.99
N TYR A 106 -4.92 2.93 -14.24
CA TYR A 106 -5.12 3.73 -15.46
C TYR A 106 -4.84 5.21 -15.26
N GLU A 107 -4.51 5.63 -14.04
CA GLU A 107 -4.18 7.02 -13.71
C GLU A 107 -2.68 7.23 -13.78
N ALA A 108 -2.27 8.44 -14.15
CA ALA A 108 -0.90 8.88 -13.97
C ALA A 108 -0.59 8.93 -12.46
N HIS A 109 0.57 8.40 -12.06
CA HIS A 109 1.01 8.43 -10.66
C HIS A 109 1.77 9.72 -10.39
N ASP A 110 1.06 10.83 -10.56
CA ASP A 110 1.58 12.19 -10.49
C ASP A 110 0.93 12.98 -9.33
N HIS A 111 1.21 14.28 -9.30
CA HIS A 111 0.70 15.19 -8.28
C HIS A 111 -0.83 15.31 -8.30
N ASP A 112 -1.49 15.14 -9.45
CA ASP A 112 -2.94 15.25 -9.55
C ASP A 112 -3.62 14.07 -8.86
N LEU A 113 -3.05 12.87 -9.00
CA LEU A 113 -3.51 11.70 -8.24
C LEU A 113 -3.32 11.92 -6.73
N ILE A 114 -2.18 12.47 -6.30
CA ILE A 114 -1.96 12.78 -4.87
C ILE A 114 -3.03 13.72 -4.33
N LEU A 115 -3.33 14.80 -5.06
CA LEU A 115 -4.37 15.76 -4.69
C LEU A 115 -5.73 15.06 -4.57
N SER A 116 -6.11 14.24 -5.55
CA SER A 116 -7.39 13.53 -5.50
C SER A 116 -7.53 12.60 -4.29
N ILE A 117 -6.47 11.86 -3.94
CA ILE A 117 -6.44 10.99 -2.76
C ILE A 117 -6.57 11.82 -1.48
N CYS A 118 -5.88 12.95 -1.41
CA CYS A 118 -5.89 13.85 -0.26
C CYS A 118 -7.24 14.54 -0.05
N GLU A 119 -7.90 14.93 -1.13
CA GLU A 119 -9.20 15.61 -1.10
C GLU A 119 -10.37 14.63 -0.93
N GLY A 120 -10.13 13.33 -1.11
CA GLY A 120 -11.19 12.31 -1.09
C GLY A 120 -12.16 12.46 -2.26
N THR A 121 -11.74 13.14 -3.32
CA THR A 121 -12.53 13.30 -4.54
C THR A 121 -12.52 11.99 -5.30
N ASN A 122 -13.62 11.24 -5.16
CA ASN A 122 -13.81 10.02 -5.93
C ASN A 122 -13.83 10.38 -7.42
N TYR A 123 -12.92 9.80 -8.21
CA TYR A 123 -13.17 9.58 -9.63
C TYR A 123 -14.31 8.55 -9.77
N ASN A 124 -15.53 8.99 -9.47
CA ASN A 124 -16.74 8.35 -9.97
C ASN A 124 -16.91 8.81 -11.42
N ASN A 125 -16.19 8.21 -12.36
CA ASN A 125 -16.49 8.37 -13.77
C ASN A 125 -16.70 7.00 -14.40
N ALA A 126 -18.00 6.70 -14.55
CA ALA A 126 -18.68 5.90 -15.59
C ALA A 126 -18.22 4.45 -15.85
#